data_AF-A0A8H5GHW6-F1
#
_entry.id   AF-A0A8H5GHW6-F1
#
_cell.length_a   1.000
_cell.length_b   1.000
_cell.length_c   1.000
_cell.angle_alpha   90.00
_cell.angle_beta   90.00
_cell.angle_gamma   90.00
#
_symmetry.space_group_name_H-M   'P 1'
#
loop_
_entity.id
_entity.type
_entity.pdbx_description
1 polymer ?
#
loop_
_entity_poly.entity_id
_entity_poly.type
_entity_poly.pdbx_seq_one_letter_code
_entity_poly.pdbx_strand_id
1 'polypeptide(L)'
;MEHDPEYAAAVNRLRTRECTTADVDLFNTRAIKTLSNPDGVTYSDEASYLAPIIVSTNSVRQALNKQKAMCICEGPDAPCLVNIAAHDFITYRAHENPKLLNKKIFPSPDIQKQLLQYDTSSSKLTKSLPGYLHLYVGMEVILKQQNMHIELGIINGARGILRKLETSVDENGLTYCDCALVEFPNADVELDNLPKHYFPVTSRTWKSVMYVVDENNIRRMVTVHRTQLPLEPAFAMTGHSAQGYGFDRLTCALNNGGYEAYVGASRAKSRNSLFITKKVTLNDLNTPPLPYDLWFELQRFRQMAHNTKIKWAFSSGELIDVADAESERRGTLSRVEYNFVFETQHNGDGDNRPKKRQKR
;
A
#
# COMPACT_ATOMS: atom_id res chain seq x y z
N MET A 1 -5.64 19.71 -1.81
CA MET A 1 -6.69 19.95 -0.79
C MET A 1 -6.94 21.43 -0.53
N GLU A 2 -6.07 22.35 -1.00
CA GLU A 2 -6.21 23.80 -0.80
C GLU A 2 -7.57 24.38 -1.24
N HIS A 3 -8.16 23.82 -2.31
CA HIS A 3 -9.45 24.27 -2.84
C HIS A 3 -10.68 23.57 -2.21
N ASP A 4 -10.50 22.74 -1.16
CA ASP A 4 -11.58 22.04 -0.46
C ASP A 4 -11.32 22.01 1.05
N PRO A 5 -11.55 23.14 1.76
CA PRO A 5 -11.17 23.31 3.16
C PRO A 5 -11.95 22.40 4.12
N GLU A 6 -13.21 22.11 3.81
CA GLU A 6 -14.03 21.21 4.62
C GLU A 6 -13.53 19.75 4.49
N TYR A 7 -13.16 19.30 3.29
CA TYR A 7 -12.50 18.01 3.13
C TYR A 7 -11.15 17.96 3.85
N ALA A 8 -10.34 19.02 3.73
CA ALA A 8 -9.07 19.12 4.44
C ALA A 8 -9.25 19.02 5.97
N ALA A 9 -10.29 19.64 6.51
CA ALA A 9 -10.64 19.55 7.93
C ALA A 9 -11.06 18.12 8.33
N ALA A 10 -11.90 17.47 7.52
CA ALA A 10 -12.32 16.08 7.74
C ALA A 10 -11.14 15.10 7.71
N VAL A 11 -10.24 15.23 6.73
CA VAL A 11 -9.01 14.41 6.64
C VAL A 11 -8.07 14.67 7.82
N ASN A 12 -7.98 15.91 8.31
CA ASN A 12 -7.21 16.22 9.51
C ASN A 12 -7.78 15.60 10.79
N ARG A 13 -9.12 15.60 10.95
CA ARG A 13 -9.78 14.89 12.04
C ARG A 13 -9.62 13.38 11.93
N LEU A 14 -9.65 12.86 10.71
CA LEU A 14 -9.37 11.44 10.44
C LEU A 14 -7.94 11.06 10.87
N ARG A 15 -6.97 11.95 10.62
CA ARG A 15 -5.58 11.80 11.08
C ARG A 15 -5.48 11.67 12.60
N THR A 16 -6.28 12.43 13.34
CA THR A 16 -6.24 12.50 14.82
C THR A 16 -7.24 11.60 15.53
N ARG A 17 -8.06 10.84 14.79
CA ARG A 17 -9.19 10.03 15.34
C ARG A 17 -10.21 10.87 16.09
N GLU A 18 -10.44 12.08 15.60
CA GLU A 18 -11.39 13.05 16.13
C GLU A 18 -12.51 13.31 15.10
N CYS A 19 -12.83 12.33 14.22
CA CYS A 19 -13.91 12.46 13.25
C CYS A 19 -15.27 12.58 13.95
N THR A 20 -16.17 13.32 13.31
CA THR A 20 -17.53 13.63 13.73
C THR A 20 -18.56 12.99 12.79
N THR A 21 -19.84 13.02 13.16
CA THR A 21 -20.93 12.56 12.28
C THR A 21 -20.96 13.32 10.94
N ALA A 22 -20.65 14.62 10.94
CA ALA A 22 -20.56 15.41 9.71
C ALA A 22 -19.43 14.91 8.78
N ASP A 23 -18.32 14.42 9.35
CA ASP A 23 -17.24 13.81 8.54
C ASP A 23 -17.69 12.48 7.91
N VAL A 24 -18.46 11.69 8.66
CA VAL A 24 -19.06 10.44 8.16
C VAL A 24 -19.97 10.73 6.97
N ASP A 25 -20.86 11.71 7.11
CA ASP A 25 -21.78 12.12 6.05
C ASP A 25 -20.99 12.59 4.83
N LEU A 26 -19.97 13.43 5.04
CA LEU A 26 -19.08 13.92 3.98
C LEU A 26 -18.40 12.77 3.22
N PHE A 27 -17.75 11.83 3.91
CA PHE A 27 -17.09 10.70 3.25
C PHE A 27 -18.11 9.79 2.55
N ASN A 28 -19.28 9.59 3.14
CA ASN A 28 -20.34 8.76 2.56
C ASN A 28 -20.96 9.37 1.29
N THR A 29 -20.86 10.69 1.08
CA THR A 29 -21.17 11.29 -0.23
C THR A 29 -20.28 10.78 -1.36
N ARG A 30 -19.16 10.14 -1.04
CA ARG A 30 -18.17 9.58 -1.98
C ARG A 30 -18.21 8.06 -2.06
N ALA A 31 -19.17 7.41 -1.39
CA ALA A 31 -19.33 5.97 -1.46
C ALA A 31 -19.82 5.55 -2.86
N ILE A 32 -19.11 4.61 -3.48
CA ILE A 32 -19.45 4.10 -4.82
C ILE A 32 -20.84 3.45 -4.80
N LYS A 33 -21.58 3.63 -5.89
CA LYS A 33 -22.87 2.97 -6.10
C LYS A 33 -22.69 1.45 -6.20
N THR A 34 -23.41 0.72 -5.37
CA THR A 34 -23.44 -0.75 -5.37
C THR A 34 -24.87 -1.24 -5.18
N LEU A 35 -25.10 -2.56 -5.29
CA LEU A 35 -26.41 -3.14 -4.95
C LEU A 35 -26.85 -2.84 -3.51
N SER A 36 -25.89 -2.75 -2.58
CA SER A 36 -26.13 -2.40 -1.18
C SER A 36 -26.11 -0.90 -0.90
N ASN A 37 -25.76 -0.08 -1.88
CA ASN A 37 -25.72 1.38 -1.80
C ASN A 37 -26.21 2.00 -3.13
N PRO A 38 -27.52 1.92 -3.42
CA PRO A 38 -28.06 2.34 -4.72
C PRO A 38 -27.93 3.85 -4.97
N ASP A 39 -27.84 4.66 -3.91
CA ASP A 39 -27.71 6.12 -3.95
C ASP A 39 -26.25 6.59 -3.97
N GLY A 40 -25.29 5.67 -4.13
CA GLY A 40 -23.87 6.01 -4.21
C GLY A 40 -23.49 6.78 -5.48
N VAL A 41 -22.24 7.23 -5.51
CA VAL A 41 -21.67 7.93 -6.67
C VAL A 41 -21.48 6.96 -7.82
N THR A 42 -21.92 7.38 -9.01
CA THR A 42 -21.68 6.62 -10.25
C THR A 42 -20.19 6.63 -10.56
N TYR A 43 -19.63 5.43 -10.74
CA TYR A 43 -18.21 5.18 -10.95
C TYR A 43 -18.01 4.39 -12.25
N SER A 44 -18.42 4.97 -13.37
CA SER A 44 -18.46 4.27 -14.67
C SER A 44 -17.81 5.04 -15.81
N ASP A 45 -17.24 6.22 -15.56
CA ASP A 45 -16.49 6.95 -16.57
C ASP A 45 -15.10 6.34 -16.79
N GLU A 46 -14.54 6.55 -17.97
CA GLU A 46 -13.25 6.00 -18.40
C GLU A 46 -12.11 6.39 -17.45
N ALA A 47 -12.11 7.63 -16.95
CA ALA A 47 -11.12 8.09 -15.99
C ALA A 47 -11.23 7.38 -14.62
N SER A 48 -12.43 6.99 -14.20
CA SER A 48 -12.65 6.17 -13.00
C SER A 48 -12.20 4.73 -13.21
N TYR A 49 -12.33 4.21 -14.44
CA TYR A 49 -11.86 2.87 -14.77
C TYR A 49 -10.34 2.76 -14.69
N LEU A 50 -9.59 3.81 -15.01
CA LEU A 50 -8.12 3.86 -14.90
C LEU A 50 -7.62 4.38 -13.54
N ALA A 51 -8.51 4.85 -12.67
CA ALA A 51 -8.10 5.43 -11.41
C ALA A 51 -7.44 4.39 -10.47
N PRO A 52 -6.32 4.75 -9.83
CA PRO A 52 -5.61 3.86 -8.94
C PRO A 52 -6.43 3.52 -7.69
N ILE A 53 -6.14 2.35 -7.12
CA ILE A 53 -6.78 1.82 -5.92
C ILE A 53 -5.72 1.71 -4.82
N ILE A 54 -5.95 2.35 -3.67
CA ILE A 54 -5.12 2.13 -2.48
C ILE A 54 -5.71 0.98 -1.67
N VAL A 55 -4.85 -0.01 -1.38
CA VAL A 55 -5.20 -1.22 -0.62
C VAL A 55 -4.27 -1.43 0.57
N SER A 56 -4.72 -2.24 1.52
CA SER A 56 -4.01 -2.51 2.77
C SER A 56 -2.88 -3.54 2.61
N THR A 57 -3.11 -4.60 1.83
CA THR A 57 -2.17 -5.73 1.73
C THR A 57 -1.58 -5.91 0.34
N ASN A 58 -0.36 -6.47 0.30
CA ASN A 58 0.28 -6.86 -0.97
C ASN A 58 -0.50 -7.94 -1.71
N SER A 59 -1.17 -8.86 -1.00
CA SER A 59 -1.96 -9.93 -1.63
C SER A 59 -3.15 -9.37 -2.39
N VAL A 60 -3.92 -8.45 -1.79
CA VAL A 60 -5.05 -7.78 -2.47
C VAL A 60 -4.54 -6.94 -3.63
N ARG A 61 -3.43 -6.22 -3.44
CA ARG A 61 -2.77 -5.43 -4.49
C ARG A 61 -2.43 -6.28 -5.71
N GLN A 62 -1.76 -7.41 -5.51
CA GLN A 62 -1.38 -8.33 -6.59
C GLN A 62 -2.61 -8.90 -7.30
N ALA A 63 -3.64 -9.32 -6.55
CA ALA A 63 -4.86 -9.87 -7.10
C ALA A 63 -5.61 -8.84 -7.97
N LEU A 64 -5.79 -7.61 -7.49
CA LEU A 64 -6.45 -6.54 -8.24
C LEU A 64 -5.65 -6.12 -9.47
N ASN A 65 -4.33 -5.98 -9.36
CA ASN A 65 -3.47 -5.67 -10.50
C ASN A 65 -3.58 -6.72 -11.59
N LYS A 66 -3.54 -8.01 -11.22
CA LYS A 66 -3.72 -9.13 -12.15
C LYS A 66 -5.09 -9.07 -12.81
N GLN A 67 -6.17 -8.98 -12.01
CA GLN A 67 -7.54 -8.96 -12.52
C GLN A 67 -7.76 -7.78 -13.47
N LYS A 68 -7.30 -6.59 -13.08
CA LYS A 68 -7.47 -5.39 -13.89
C LYS A 68 -6.69 -5.46 -15.21
N ALA A 69 -5.46 -5.96 -15.18
CA ALA A 69 -4.68 -6.19 -16.39
C ALA A 69 -5.39 -7.17 -17.34
N MET A 70 -5.93 -8.28 -16.82
CA MET A 70 -6.69 -9.25 -17.63
C MET A 70 -7.94 -8.62 -18.24
N CYS A 71 -8.77 -7.94 -17.44
CA CYS A 71 -10.01 -7.32 -17.93
C CYS A 71 -9.77 -6.21 -18.97
N ILE A 72 -8.67 -5.46 -18.89
CA ILE A 72 -8.34 -4.44 -19.90
C ILE A 72 -7.99 -5.09 -21.24
N CYS A 73 -7.41 -6.28 -21.21
CA CYS A 73 -7.01 -7.03 -22.37
C CYS A 73 -8.16 -7.88 -22.97
N GLU A 74 -9.39 -7.75 -22.46
CA GLU A 74 -10.58 -8.40 -22.99
C GLU A 74 -11.30 -7.47 -23.98
N GLY A 75 -11.17 -7.73 -25.28
CA GLY A 75 -11.93 -7.00 -26.31
C GLY A 75 -11.27 -7.01 -27.70
N PRO A 76 -11.98 -6.56 -28.75
CA PRO A 76 -11.47 -6.54 -30.12
C PRO A 76 -10.28 -5.58 -30.30
N ASP A 77 -10.32 -4.42 -29.64
CA ASP A 77 -9.30 -3.37 -29.71
C ASP A 77 -8.41 -3.33 -28.45
N ALA A 78 -8.48 -4.38 -27.63
CA ALA A 78 -7.78 -4.44 -26.36
C ALA A 78 -6.28 -4.70 -26.56
N PRO A 79 -5.41 -4.14 -25.70
CA PRO A 79 -3.98 -4.42 -25.78
C PRO A 79 -3.71 -5.90 -25.48
N CYS A 80 -2.66 -6.45 -26.09
CA CYS A 80 -2.29 -7.85 -25.88
C CYS A 80 -1.64 -8.05 -24.50
N LEU A 81 -2.24 -8.92 -23.68
CA LEU A 81 -1.68 -9.30 -22.39
C LEU A 81 -0.49 -10.26 -22.59
N VAL A 82 0.65 -9.91 -22.02
CA VAL A 82 1.83 -10.76 -21.96
C VAL A 82 1.95 -11.36 -20.55
N ASN A 83 1.89 -12.69 -20.48
CA ASN A 83 2.09 -13.45 -19.25
C ASN A 83 3.57 -13.80 -19.09
N ILE A 84 4.27 -13.04 -18.26
CA ILE A 84 5.72 -13.17 -18.05
C ILE A 84 5.95 -14.01 -16.80
N ALA A 85 6.43 -15.24 -16.97
CA ALA A 85 6.91 -16.08 -15.90
C ALA A 85 8.29 -15.60 -15.41
N ALA A 86 8.57 -15.81 -14.13
CA ALA A 86 9.89 -15.59 -13.58
C ALA A 86 10.83 -16.72 -14.04
N HIS A 87 12.06 -16.34 -14.41
CA HIS A 87 13.08 -17.28 -14.84
C HIS A 87 13.83 -17.79 -13.61
N ASP A 88 13.36 -18.93 -13.08
CA ASP A 88 13.86 -19.53 -11.85
C ASP A 88 14.96 -20.57 -12.15
N PHE A 89 16.01 -20.60 -11.32
CA PHE A 89 17.00 -21.67 -11.32
C PHE A 89 17.46 -22.00 -9.90
N ILE A 90 17.93 -23.22 -9.70
CA ILE A 90 18.31 -23.76 -8.40
C ILE A 90 19.81 -24.00 -8.36
N THR A 91 20.41 -23.73 -7.19
CA THR A 91 21.79 -24.11 -6.87
C THR A 91 21.87 -24.84 -5.54
N TYR A 92 22.76 -25.84 -5.43
CA TYR A 92 23.02 -26.56 -4.19
C TYR A 92 24.18 -25.97 -3.41
N ARG A 93 24.15 -26.09 -2.08
CA ARG A 93 25.31 -25.78 -1.23
C ARG A 93 26.33 -26.92 -1.31
N ALA A 94 27.61 -26.57 -1.13
CA ALA A 94 28.75 -27.49 -1.25
C ALA A 94 28.60 -28.77 -0.40
N HIS A 95 28.07 -28.64 0.81
CA HIS A 95 27.89 -29.77 1.73
C HIS A 95 26.75 -30.72 1.35
N GLU A 96 25.80 -30.29 0.52
CA GLU A 96 24.64 -31.12 0.18
C GLU A 96 24.90 -32.01 -1.03
N ASN A 97 25.57 -31.47 -2.03
CA ASN A 97 25.98 -32.24 -3.20
C ASN A 97 27.21 -31.58 -3.86
N PRO A 98 28.43 -32.02 -3.50
CA PRO A 98 29.66 -31.44 -4.04
C PRO A 98 29.74 -31.48 -5.57
N LYS A 99 29.09 -32.47 -6.20
CA LYS A 99 29.08 -32.66 -7.66
C LYS A 99 28.20 -31.63 -8.39
N LEU A 100 27.26 -30.99 -7.69
CA LEU A 100 26.32 -30.00 -8.26
C LEU A 100 26.58 -28.57 -7.75
N LEU A 101 27.70 -28.37 -7.06
CA LEU A 101 28.08 -27.06 -6.53
C LEU A 101 28.15 -26.03 -7.67
N ASN A 102 27.46 -24.90 -7.48
CA ASN A 102 27.40 -23.77 -8.43
C ASN A 102 26.83 -24.10 -9.83
N LYS A 103 26.36 -25.32 -10.09
CA LYS A 103 25.65 -25.63 -11.34
C LYS A 103 24.24 -25.03 -11.27
N LYS A 104 23.87 -24.22 -12.27
CA LYS A 104 22.48 -23.79 -12.46
C LYS A 104 21.66 -24.99 -12.91
N ILE A 105 20.65 -25.32 -12.13
CA ILE A 105 19.72 -26.41 -12.42
C ILE A 105 18.36 -25.78 -12.64
N PHE A 106 17.84 -25.91 -13.85
CA PHE A 106 16.50 -25.45 -14.16
C PHE A 106 15.49 -26.46 -13.59
N PRO A 107 14.44 -25.98 -12.91
CA PRO A 107 13.42 -26.84 -12.32
C PRO A 107 12.60 -27.55 -13.41
N SER A 108 12.15 -28.77 -13.09
CA SER A 108 11.18 -29.49 -13.92
C SER A 108 9.86 -28.70 -14.01
N PRO A 109 8.99 -28.98 -15.00
CA PRO A 109 7.71 -28.27 -15.15
C PRO A 109 6.86 -28.22 -13.87
N ASP A 110 6.81 -29.32 -13.10
CA ASP A 110 6.04 -29.39 -11.87
C ASP A 110 6.64 -28.52 -10.75
N ILE A 111 7.96 -28.55 -10.58
CA ILE A 111 8.66 -27.71 -9.60
C ILE A 111 8.54 -26.24 -10.02
N GLN A 112 8.71 -25.94 -11.31
CA GLN A 112 8.57 -24.59 -11.85
C GLN A 112 7.18 -24.04 -11.57
N LYS A 113 6.12 -24.83 -11.81
CA LYS A 113 4.75 -24.44 -11.48
C LYS A 113 4.56 -24.13 -9.99
N GLN A 114 5.12 -24.95 -9.10
CA GLN A 114 5.06 -24.72 -7.66
C GLN A 114 5.81 -23.45 -7.25
N LEU A 115 7.01 -23.23 -7.80
CA LEU A 115 7.80 -22.03 -7.54
C LEU A 115 7.05 -20.79 -8.00
N LEU A 116 6.50 -20.78 -9.21
CA LEU A 116 5.77 -19.62 -9.75
C LEU A 116 4.50 -19.30 -8.96
N GLN A 117 3.90 -20.28 -8.29
CA GLN A 117 2.75 -20.11 -7.40
C GLN A 117 3.13 -19.77 -5.96
N TYR A 118 4.42 -19.83 -5.61
CA TYR A 118 4.89 -19.52 -4.27
C TYR A 118 4.55 -18.08 -3.89
N ASP A 119 3.83 -17.92 -2.77
CA ASP A 119 3.41 -16.61 -2.29
C ASP A 119 4.62 -15.78 -1.81
N THR A 120 5.00 -14.81 -2.63
CA THR A 120 6.07 -13.86 -2.33
C THR A 120 5.58 -12.56 -1.70
N SER A 121 4.27 -12.43 -1.42
CA SER A 121 3.65 -11.20 -0.90
C SER A 121 3.86 -10.98 0.60
N SER A 122 4.35 -12.00 1.31
CA SER A 122 4.61 -11.98 2.76
C SER A 122 5.60 -10.88 3.16
N SER A 123 5.27 -10.14 4.22
CA SER A 123 6.12 -9.08 4.80
C SER A 123 7.49 -9.58 5.29
N LYS A 124 7.63 -10.89 5.53
CA LYS A 124 8.89 -11.52 5.94
C LYS A 124 9.89 -11.64 4.79
N LEU A 125 9.43 -11.60 3.54
CA LEU A 125 10.28 -11.73 2.37
C LEU A 125 10.66 -10.35 1.86
N THR A 126 11.90 -9.94 2.12
CA THR A 126 12.41 -8.65 1.67
C THR A 126 12.79 -8.70 0.19
N LYS A 127 12.36 -7.69 -0.58
CA LYS A 127 12.68 -7.52 -2.01
C LYS A 127 12.38 -8.78 -2.85
N SER A 128 11.33 -9.51 -2.51
CA SER A 128 10.89 -10.67 -3.28
C SER A 128 10.44 -10.25 -4.69
N LEU A 129 10.52 -11.19 -5.62
CA LEU A 129 10.01 -11.04 -6.99
C LEU A 129 8.77 -11.93 -7.18
N PRO A 130 7.77 -11.46 -7.93
CA PRO A 130 6.58 -12.26 -8.22
C PRO A 130 6.93 -13.41 -9.15
N GLY A 131 6.19 -14.52 -9.05
CA GLY A 131 6.32 -15.63 -9.99
C GLY A 131 5.79 -15.26 -11.38
N TYR A 132 4.72 -14.46 -11.46
CA TYR A 132 4.18 -13.96 -12.72
C TYR A 132 4.04 -12.45 -12.72
N LEU A 133 4.31 -11.83 -13.87
CA LEU A 133 3.90 -10.48 -14.21
C LEU A 133 2.93 -10.54 -15.40
N HIS A 134 1.81 -9.83 -15.26
CA HIS A 134 0.79 -9.69 -16.29
C HIS A 134 0.85 -8.26 -16.80
N LEU A 135 1.48 -8.05 -17.96
CA LEU A 135 1.79 -6.72 -18.49
C LEU A 135 1.29 -6.57 -19.93
N TYR A 136 0.99 -5.35 -20.36
CA TYR A 136 0.68 -5.02 -21.75
C TYR A 136 1.31 -3.67 -22.10
N VAL A 137 1.65 -3.45 -23.37
CA VAL A 137 2.24 -2.18 -23.83
C VAL A 137 1.21 -1.05 -23.69
N GLY A 138 1.61 0.05 -23.05
CA GLY A 138 0.75 1.16 -22.65
C GLY A 138 0.32 1.10 -21.18
N MET A 139 0.58 0.01 -20.47
CA MET A 139 0.24 -0.13 -19.06
C MET A 139 1.06 0.82 -18.18
N GLU A 140 0.41 1.48 -17.22
CA GLU A 140 1.14 2.14 -16.14
C GLU A 140 1.75 1.12 -15.17
N VAL A 141 3.03 1.31 -14.87
CA VAL A 141 3.83 0.45 -13.99
C VAL A 141 4.54 1.27 -12.92
N ILE A 142 4.87 0.60 -11.82
CA ILE A 142 5.67 1.14 -10.72
C ILE A 142 6.99 0.36 -10.67
N LEU A 143 8.10 1.09 -10.62
CA LEU A 143 9.42 0.51 -10.36
C LEU A 143 9.50 0.06 -8.90
N LYS A 144 9.91 -1.19 -8.65
CA LYS A 144 10.01 -1.79 -7.31
C LYS A 144 11.45 -2.15 -6.96
N GLN A 145 11.64 -2.50 -5.69
CA GLN A 145 12.85 -3.05 -5.06
C GLN A 145 13.97 -2.06 -4.70
N GLN A 146 14.63 -1.46 -5.69
CA GLN A 146 15.82 -0.65 -5.45
C GLN A 146 15.85 0.54 -6.40
N ASN A 147 16.47 1.63 -5.94
CA ASN A 147 16.75 2.78 -6.80
C ASN A 147 17.77 2.33 -7.86
N MET A 148 17.50 2.63 -9.12
CA MET A 148 18.44 2.35 -10.21
C MET A 148 19.34 3.56 -10.42
N HIS A 149 18.75 4.76 -10.59
CA HIS A 149 19.47 6.02 -10.76
C HIS A 149 18.72 7.15 -10.06
N ILE A 150 19.20 7.55 -8.88
CA ILE A 150 18.52 8.56 -8.04
C ILE A 150 18.55 9.93 -8.73
N GLU A 151 19.69 10.30 -9.30
CA GLU A 151 19.89 11.60 -9.98
C GLU A 151 18.98 11.78 -11.19
N LEU A 152 18.66 10.68 -11.87
CA LEU A 152 17.77 10.68 -13.04
C LEU A 152 16.29 10.50 -12.65
N GLY A 153 15.96 10.35 -11.37
CA GLY A 153 14.58 10.09 -10.92
C GLY A 153 14.09 8.65 -11.13
N ILE A 154 14.97 7.71 -11.49
CA ILE A 154 14.65 6.28 -11.63
C ILE A 154 14.81 5.59 -10.28
N ILE A 155 13.84 5.83 -9.40
CA ILE A 155 13.83 5.37 -8.01
C ILE A 155 12.71 4.38 -7.73
N ASN A 156 12.85 3.59 -6.66
CA ASN A 156 11.79 2.70 -6.18
C ASN A 156 10.53 3.53 -5.87
N GLY A 157 9.40 3.13 -6.45
CA GLY A 157 8.13 3.86 -6.40
C GLY A 157 7.90 4.81 -7.57
N ALA A 158 8.88 5.01 -8.47
CA ALA A 158 8.68 5.80 -9.68
C ALA A 158 7.63 5.16 -10.59
N ARG A 159 6.69 5.97 -11.07
CA ARG A 159 5.64 5.56 -12.01
C ARG A 159 6.10 5.80 -13.44
N GLY A 160 5.80 4.86 -14.31
CA GLY A 160 6.08 4.97 -15.73
C GLY A 160 5.05 4.25 -16.58
N ILE A 161 5.19 4.38 -17.89
CA ILE A 161 4.34 3.76 -18.90
C ILE A 161 5.18 2.72 -19.63
N LEU A 162 4.70 1.49 -19.69
CA LEU A 162 5.38 0.42 -20.40
C LEU A 162 5.30 0.66 -21.92
N ARG A 163 6.44 0.81 -22.59
CA ARG A 163 6.51 1.11 -24.02
C ARG A 163 6.92 -0.09 -24.88
N LYS A 164 7.75 -0.99 -24.35
CA LYS A 164 8.15 -2.22 -25.04
C LYS A 164 8.53 -3.33 -24.04
N LEU A 165 8.32 -4.58 -24.42
CA LEU A 165 8.82 -5.76 -23.73
C LEU A 165 9.75 -6.54 -24.67
N GLU A 166 10.89 -6.97 -24.15
CA GLU A 166 11.82 -7.88 -24.83
C GLU A 166 11.70 -9.26 -24.19
N THR A 167 10.99 -10.17 -24.86
CA THR A 167 10.59 -11.47 -24.31
C THR A 167 11.26 -12.64 -25.01
N SER A 168 11.51 -13.70 -24.25
CA SER A 168 12.04 -14.98 -24.72
C SER A 168 11.21 -16.13 -24.15
N VAL A 169 11.41 -17.35 -24.65
CA VAL A 169 10.76 -18.57 -24.16
C VAL A 169 11.80 -19.46 -23.49
N ASP A 170 11.49 -19.97 -22.30
CA ASP A 170 12.37 -20.85 -21.54
C ASP A 170 12.24 -22.33 -21.97
N GLU A 171 13.04 -23.18 -21.33
CA GLU A 171 13.08 -24.64 -21.56
C GLU A 171 11.75 -25.35 -21.26
N ASN A 172 10.89 -24.73 -20.44
CA ASN A 172 9.57 -25.23 -20.06
C ASN A 172 8.44 -24.63 -20.94
N GLY A 173 8.78 -23.87 -21.98
CA GLY A 173 7.81 -23.22 -22.87
C GLY A 173 7.14 -21.98 -22.26
N LEU A 174 7.69 -21.42 -21.19
CA LEU A 174 7.16 -20.22 -20.53
C LEU A 174 7.82 -18.97 -21.07
N THR A 175 7.02 -17.94 -21.33
CA THR A 175 7.53 -16.62 -21.71
C THR A 175 8.15 -15.92 -20.51
N TYR A 176 9.39 -15.47 -20.62
CA TYR A 176 10.06 -14.60 -19.64
C TYR A 176 10.54 -13.31 -20.30
N CYS A 177 10.95 -12.32 -19.50
CA CYS A 177 11.35 -11.01 -20.00
C CYS A 177 12.66 -10.54 -19.34
N ASP A 178 13.64 -10.20 -20.18
CA ASP A 178 14.95 -9.71 -19.72
C ASP A 178 14.99 -8.20 -19.58
N CYS A 179 14.24 -7.49 -20.44
CA CYS A 179 14.24 -6.03 -20.47
C CYS A 179 12.86 -5.49 -20.87
N ALA A 180 12.46 -4.41 -20.21
CA ALA A 180 11.30 -3.62 -20.55
C ALA A 180 11.73 -2.17 -20.81
N LEU A 181 11.24 -1.55 -21.88
CA LEU A 181 11.41 -0.12 -22.10
C LEU A 181 10.24 0.60 -21.43
N VAL A 182 10.55 1.47 -20.47
CA VAL A 182 9.55 2.21 -19.68
C VAL A 182 9.80 3.70 -19.82
N GLU A 183 8.75 4.45 -20.11
CA GLU A 183 8.79 5.91 -20.06
C GLU A 183 8.46 6.38 -18.64
N PHE A 184 9.33 7.20 -18.05
CA PHE A 184 9.15 7.81 -16.73
C PHE A 184 8.98 9.32 -16.88
N PRO A 185 7.76 9.86 -16.99
CA PRO A 185 7.52 11.26 -17.37
C PRO A 185 8.17 12.30 -16.44
N ASN A 186 8.39 11.93 -15.17
CA ASN A 186 8.99 12.79 -14.15
C ASN A 186 10.50 12.56 -13.94
N ALA A 187 11.10 11.63 -14.70
CA ALA A 187 12.51 11.30 -14.62
C ALA A 187 13.30 12.17 -15.60
N ASP A 188 14.45 12.71 -15.21
CA ASP A 188 15.30 13.47 -16.13
C ASP A 188 16.31 12.53 -16.79
N VAL A 189 15.81 11.70 -17.72
CA VAL A 189 16.62 10.72 -18.43
C VAL A 189 16.57 10.95 -19.93
N GLU A 190 17.75 10.94 -20.54
CA GLU A 190 17.96 11.08 -21.98
C GLU A 190 19.09 10.13 -22.37
N LEU A 191 18.74 9.09 -23.12
CA LEU A 191 19.68 8.06 -23.57
C LEU A 191 19.80 8.14 -25.08
N ASP A 192 21.01 7.93 -25.60
CA ASP A 192 21.26 7.95 -27.04
C ASP A 192 20.32 6.99 -27.78
N ASN A 193 19.69 7.48 -28.84
CA ASN A 193 18.74 6.75 -29.69
C ASN A 193 17.42 6.34 -29.00
N LEU A 194 17.09 6.93 -27.85
CA LEU A 194 15.80 6.79 -27.21
C LEU A 194 15.13 8.16 -27.02
N PRO A 195 13.79 8.23 -27.05
CA PRO A 195 13.10 9.45 -26.67
C PRO A 195 13.43 9.85 -25.22
N LYS A 196 13.31 11.15 -24.93
CA LYS A 196 13.44 11.65 -23.55
C LYS A 196 12.47 10.89 -22.63
N HIS A 197 12.88 10.68 -21.38
CA HIS A 197 12.14 9.96 -20.33
C HIS A 197 12.11 8.43 -20.47
N TYR A 198 12.66 7.85 -21.55
CA TYR A 198 12.65 6.41 -21.76
C TYR A 198 13.87 5.78 -21.09
N PHE A 199 13.63 4.69 -20.35
CA PHE A 199 14.67 3.97 -19.64
C PHE A 199 14.50 2.45 -19.77
N PRO A 200 15.56 1.70 -20.11
CA PRO A 200 15.53 0.24 -20.13
C PRO A 200 15.59 -0.32 -18.70
N VAL A 201 14.52 -0.98 -18.28
CA VAL A 201 14.42 -1.68 -17.00
C VAL A 201 14.76 -3.15 -17.22
N THR A 202 15.91 -3.57 -16.71
CA THR A 202 16.39 -4.96 -16.80
C THR A 202 15.90 -5.83 -15.65
N SER A 203 15.79 -7.12 -15.91
CA SER A 203 15.42 -8.12 -14.90
C SER A 203 16.43 -8.18 -13.76
N ARG A 204 15.95 -8.53 -12.57
CA ARG A 204 16.76 -8.65 -11.35
C ARG A 204 16.63 -10.05 -10.79
N THR A 205 17.67 -10.53 -10.12
CA THR A 205 17.66 -11.84 -9.45
C THR A 205 17.50 -11.70 -7.94
N TRP A 206 16.44 -12.30 -7.40
CA TRP A 206 16.21 -12.49 -5.97
C TRP A 206 16.62 -13.91 -5.56
N LYS A 207 17.12 -14.08 -4.34
CA LYS A 207 17.58 -15.38 -3.82
C LYS A 207 16.79 -15.77 -2.59
N SER A 208 16.38 -17.03 -2.52
CA SER A 208 15.71 -17.60 -1.35
C SER A 208 16.26 -18.98 -1.02
N VAL A 209 16.50 -19.23 0.26
CA VAL A 209 16.91 -20.54 0.75
C VAL A 209 15.66 -21.30 1.14
N MET A 210 15.45 -22.45 0.52
CA MET A 210 14.26 -23.28 0.69
C MET A 210 14.67 -24.71 1.04
N TYR A 211 13.79 -25.42 1.74
CA TYR A 211 13.93 -26.84 1.95
C TYR A 211 13.06 -27.59 0.96
N VAL A 212 13.66 -28.51 0.22
CA VAL A 212 12.98 -29.46 -0.66
C VAL A 212 13.12 -30.85 -0.06
N VAL A 213 12.11 -31.67 -0.28
CA VAL A 213 12.14 -33.09 0.08
C VAL A 213 12.32 -33.86 -1.21
N ASP A 214 13.35 -34.69 -1.31
CA ASP A 214 13.57 -35.52 -2.47
C ASP A 214 12.67 -36.78 -2.46
N GLU A 215 12.75 -37.58 -3.54
CA GLU A 215 11.98 -38.82 -3.69
C GLU A 215 12.23 -39.84 -2.57
N ASN A 216 13.35 -39.73 -1.85
CA ASN A 216 13.73 -40.61 -0.73
C ASN A 216 13.32 -40.03 0.63
N ASN A 217 12.46 -39.01 0.66
CA ASN A 217 12.09 -38.24 1.86
C ASN A 217 13.27 -37.55 2.56
N ILE A 218 14.38 -37.31 1.86
CA ILE A 218 15.53 -36.61 2.43
C ILE A 218 15.31 -35.11 2.23
N ARG A 219 15.30 -34.37 3.33
CA ARG A 219 15.21 -32.91 3.33
C ARG A 219 16.56 -32.31 2.94
N ARG A 220 16.57 -31.54 1.85
CA ARG A 220 17.74 -30.81 1.35
C ARG A 220 17.45 -29.31 1.29
N MET A 221 18.47 -28.49 1.51
CA MET A 221 18.41 -27.04 1.53
C MET A 221 18.98 -26.46 0.23
N VAL A 222 18.08 -26.12 -0.67
CA VAL A 222 18.42 -25.52 -1.95
C VAL A 222 18.38 -24.00 -1.89
N THR A 223 19.13 -23.34 -2.77
CA THR A 223 18.96 -21.90 -3.02
C THR A 223 18.25 -21.73 -4.36
N VAL A 224 17.05 -21.15 -4.31
CA VAL A 224 16.27 -20.75 -5.48
C VAL A 224 16.66 -19.33 -5.86
N HIS A 225 17.00 -19.13 -7.13
CA HIS A 225 17.26 -17.82 -7.72
C HIS A 225 16.10 -17.52 -8.65
N ARG A 226 15.43 -16.40 -8.41
CA ARG A 226 14.30 -15.93 -9.21
C ARG A 226 14.68 -14.70 -9.99
N THR A 227 14.61 -14.75 -11.32
CA THR A 227 14.89 -13.60 -12.17
C THR A 227 13.59 -13.06 -12.79
N GLN A 228 13.30 -11.77 -12.56
CA GLN A 228 12.09 -11.12 -13.06
C GLN A 228 12.29 -9.60 -13.14
N LEU A 229 11.51 -8.93 -13.98
CA LEU A 229 11.47 -7.46 -14.02
C LEU A 229 11.06 -6.90 -12.64
N PRO A 230 11.74 -5.84 -12.14
CA PRO A 230 11.36 -5.16 -10.91
C PRO A 230 10.19 -4.18 -11.16
N LEU A 231 9.17 -4.60 -11.91
CA LEU A 231 8.00 -3.79 -12.26
C LEU A 231 6.73 -4.38 -11.64
N GLU A 232 5.75 -3.52 -11.45
CA GLU A 232 4.45 -3.88 -10.93
C GLU A 232 3.36 -3.04 -11.61
N PRO A 233 2.21 -3.61 -12.01
CA PRO A 233 1.10 -2.79 -12.51
C PRO A 233 0.68 -1.73 -11.49
N ALA A 234 0.31 -0.54 -11.98
CA ALA A 234 -0.01 0.61 -11.12
C ALA A 234 -1.51 0.76 -10.77
N PHE A 235 -2.38 -0.19 -11.15
CA PHE A 235 -3.82 -0.09 -10.89
C PHE A 235 -4.16 -0.12 -9.40
N ALA A 236 -3.41 -0.90 -8.63
CA ALA A 236 -3.55 -1.02 -7.19
C ALA A 236 -2.17 -0.87 -6.52
N MET A 237 -2.13 -0.14 -5.41
CA MET A 237 -0.91 0.10 -4.65
C MET A 237 -1.19 0.11 -3.15
N THR A 238 -0.17 -0.19 -2.34
CA THR A 238 -0.28 -0.04 -0.88
C THR A 238 -0.19 1.42 -0.47
N GLY A 239 -0.75 1.77 0.69
CA GLY A 239 -0.65 3.14 1.24
C GLY A 239 0.80 3.64 1.33
N HIS A 240 1.74 2.77 1.70
CA HIS A 240 3.17 3.08 1.67
C HIS A 240 3.70 3.45 0.27
N SER A 241 3.24 2.75 -0.77
CA SER A 241 3.66 3.01 -2.16
C SER A 241 3.01 4.27 -2.73
N ALA A 242 1.86 4.68 -2.19
CA ALA A 242 1.14 5.89 -2.58
C ALA A 242 1.65 7.17 -1.89
N GLN A 243 2.56 7.05 -0.91
CA GLN A 243 3.05 8.19 -0.13
C GLN A 243 3.75 9.21 -1.04
N GLY A 244 3.45 10.49 -0.83
CA GLY A 244 3.98 11.60 -1.63
C GLY A 244 3.21 11.91 -2.91
N TYR A 245 2.28 11.05 -3.33
CA TYR A 245 1.45 11.30 -4.51
C TYR A 245 0.11 11.96 -4.17
N GLY A 246 -0.37 12.83 -5.07
CA GLY A 246 -1.71 13.39 -5.06
C GLY A 246 -2.47 12.97 -6.31
N PHE A 247 -3.66 12.40 -6.14
CA PHE A 247 -4.45 11.86 -7.25
C PHE A 247 -5.71 12.71 -7.52
N ASP A 248 -6.01 12.89 -8.80
CA ASP A 248 -7.23 13.54 -9.27
C ASP A 248 -8.44 12.60 -9.20
N ARG A 249 -8.19 11.28 -9.22
CA ARG A 249 -9.16 10.21 -8.93
C ARG A 249 -8.47 9.08 -8.19
N LEU A 250 -9.10 8.60 -7.13
CA LEU A 250 -8.56 7.57 -6.27
C LEU A 250 -9.68 6.76 -5.62
N THR A 251 -9.56 5.44 -5.67
CA THR A 251 -10.41 4.54 -4.89
C THR A 251 -9.67 4.01 -3.68
N CYS A 252 -10.30 4.00 -2.51
CA CYS A 252 -9.75 3.34 -1.33
C CYS A 252 -10.83 2.83 -0.38
N ALA A 253 -10.43 2.01 0.59
CA ALA A 253 -11.29 1.57 1.68
C ALA A 253 -10.98 2.40 2.94
N LEU A 254 -11.96 3.14 3.43
CA LEU A 254 -11.83 3.89 4.69
C LEU A 254 -12.37 3.12 5.90
N ASN A 255 -13.17 2.07 5.67
CA ASN A 255 -13.82 1.29 6.72
C ASN A 255 -12.85 0.43 7.56
N ASN A 256 -11.59 0.30 7.14
CA ASN A 256 -10.55 -0.36 7.95
C ASN A 256 -10.02 0.57 9.05
N GLY A 257 -10.32 1.87 8.96
CA GLY A 257 -9.86 2.87 9.90
C GLY A 257 -8.34 3.02 9.93
N GLY A 258 -7.83 3.46 11.07
CA GLY A 258 -6.39 3.50 11.32
C GLY A 258 -5.62 4.42 10.37
N TYR A 259 -4.30 4.19 10.28
CA TYR A 259 -3.44 5.00 9.42
C TYR A 259 -3.73 4.77 7.94
N GLU A 260 -4.23 3.59 7.56
CA GLU A 260 -4.57 3.26 6.19
C GLU A 260 -5.68 4.16 5.64
N ALA A 261 -6.77 4.34 6.41
CA ALA A 261 -7.86 5.24 6.02
C ALA A 261 -7.36 6.68 5.83
N TYR A 262 -6.55 7.17 6.77
CA TYR A 262 -5.94 8.51 6.66
C TYR A 262 -5.02 8.63 5.44
N VAL A 263 -4.14 7.65 5.21
CA VAL A 263 -3.23 7.65 4.06
C VAL A 263 -4.05 7.68 2.77
N GLY A 264 -5.04 6.80 2.63
CA GLY A 264 -5.94 6.74 1.47
C GLY A 264 -6.63 8.08 1.20
N ALA A 265 -7.34 8.63 2.19
CA ALA A 265 -8.04 9.90 2.03
C ALA A 265 -7.08 11.06 1.71
N SER A 266 -5.95 11.17 2.43
CA SER A 266 -4.99 12.26 2.23
C SER A 266 -4.28 12.27 0.88
N ARG A 267 -4.37 11.18 0.09
CA ARG A 267 -3.82 11.14 -1.27
C ARG A 267 -4.77 11.76 -2.30
N ALA A 268 -6.07 11.93 -2.01
CA ALA A 268 -6.99 12.59 -2.92
C ALA A 268 -6.84 14.12 -2.85
N LYS A 269 -6.80 14.80 -4.01
CA LYS A 269 -6.61 16.26 -4.03
C LYS A 269 -7.82 17.04 -3.52
N SER A 270 -9.03 16.47 -3.63
CA SER A 270 -10.31 17.03 -3.19
C SER A 270 -11.28 15.90 -2.82
N ARG A 271 -12.42 16.21 -2.19
CA ARG A 271 -13.45 15.18 -1.95
C ARG A 271 -13.95 14.54 -3.25
N ASN A 272 -14.02 15.31 -4.34
CA ASN A 272 -14.49 14.82 -5.64
C ASN A 272 -13.49 13.87 -6.32
N SER A 273 -12.24 13.91 -5.89
CA SER A 273 -11.19 12.98 -6.31
C SER A 273 -11.21 11.66 -5.52
N LEU A 274 -11.92 11.61 -4.40
CA LEU A 274 -12.03 10.42 -3.56
C LEU A 274 -13.27 9.60 -3.94
N PHE A 275 -13.09 8.29 -3.97
CA PHE A 275 -14.15 7.29 -4.04
C PHE A 275 -13.90 6.21 -3.00
N ILE A 276 -14.92 5.87 -2.22
CA ILE A 276 -14.80 4.84 -1.18
C ILE A 276 -15.63 3.62 -1.53
N THR A 277 -15.06 2.44 -1.30
CA THR A 277 -15.66 1.17 -1.72
C THR A 277 -16.91 0.79 -0.92
N LYS A 278 -17.06 1.34 0.28
CA LYS A 278 -18.19 1.13 1.19
C LYS A 278 -18.46 2.40 1.99
N LYS A 279 -19.72 2.57 2.43
CA LYS A 279 -20.05 3.55 3.45
C LYS A 279 -19.27 3.25 4.73
N VAL A 280 -18.90 4.31 5.44
CA VAL A 280 -18.20 4.29 6.72
C VAL A 280 -19.12 4.71 7.85
N THR A 281 -18.78 4.27 9.05
CA THR A 281 -19.39 4.71 10.31
C THR A 281 -18.42 5.57 11.09
N LEU A 282 -18.91 6.26 12.12
CA LEU A 282 -18.08 7.03 13.04
C LEU A 282 -17.02 6.14 13.72
N ASN A 283 -17.39 4.89 14.05
CA ASN A 283 -16.49 3.92 14.66
C ASN A 283 -15.35 3.54 13.72
N ASP A 284 -15.64 3.34 12.43
CA ASP A 284 -14.61 3.00 11.44
C ASP A 284 -13.55 4.10 11.32
N LEU A 285 -13.97 5.37 11.32
CA LEU A 285 -13.05 6.51 11.14
C LEU A 285 -12.18 6.79 12.37
N ASN A 286 -12.66 6.42 13.57
CA ASN A 286 -11.97 6.68 14.84
C ASN A 286 -11.26 5.46 15.44
N THR A 287 -11.36 4.29 14.81
CA THR A 287 -10.73 3.03 15.29
C THR A 287 -9.58 2.58 14.37
N PRO A 288 -8.49 2.01 14.90
CA PRO A 288 -8.10 2.03 16.31
C PRO A 288 -7.78 3.44 16.80
N PRO A 289 -7.84 3.67 18.13
CA PRO A 289 -7.41 4.94 18.71
C PRO A 289 -5.95 5.23 18.36
N LEU A 290 -5.56 6.50 18.46
CA LEU A 290 -4.15 6.87 18.30
C LEU A 290 -3.30 6.13 19.34
N PRO A 291 -2.13 5.59 18.95
CA PRO A 291 -1.15 5.11 19.91
C PRO A 291 -0.80 6.21 20.91
N TYR A 292 -0.69 5.84 22.20
CA TYR A 292 -0.48 6.78 23.30
C TYR A 292 0.68 7.75 23.02
N ASP A 293 1.84 7.21 22.63
CA ASP A 293 3.03 8.01 22.35
C ASP A 293 2.79 9.10 21.29
N LEU A 294 2.01 8.77 20.25
CA LEU A 294 1.68 9.73 19.20
C LEU A 294 0.66 10.75 19.68
N TRP A 295 -0.35 10.32 20.42
CA TRP A 295 -1.34 11.22 21.01
C TRP A 295 -0.67 12.22 21.97
N PHE A 296 0.19 11.72 22.86
CA PHE A 296 0.96 12.51 23.82
C PHE A 296 1.83 13.54 23.11
N GLU A 297 2.62 13.10 22.12
CA GLU A 297 3.49 13.99 21.37
C GLU A 297 2.71 15.06 20.59
N LEU A 298 1.52 14.72 20.06
CA LEU A 298 0.62 15.69 19.44
C LEU A 298 0.11 16.74 20.43
N GLN A 299 -0.21 16.36 21.67
CA GLN A 299 -0.60 17.35 22.70
C GLN A 299 0.58 18.26 23.06
N ARG A 300 1.78 17.68 23.22
CA ARG A 300 3.01 18.45 23.46
C ARG A 300 3.25 19.48 22.37
N PHE A 301 3.12 19.10 21.10
CA PHE A 301 3.24 20.04 19.97
C PHE A 301 2.15 21.10 19.96
N ARG A 302 0.90 20.78 20.34
CA ARG A 302 -0.18 21.77 20.46
C ARG A 302 0.16 22.82 21.53
N GLN A 303 0.68 22.41 22.69
CA GLN A 303 1.11 23.30 23.76
C GLN A 303 2.30 24.18 23.33
N MET A 304 3.32 23.59 22.68
CA MET A 304 4.45 24.35 22.14
C MET A 304 4.02 25.39 21.10
N ALA A 305 3.11 25.02 20.20
CA ALA A 305 2.58 25.93 19.19
C ALA A 305 1.80 27.10 19.82
N HIS A 306 1.00 26.84 20.86
CA HIS A 306 0.31 27.86 21.65
C HIS A 306 1.29 28.83 22.31
N ASN A 307 2.29 28.31 23.04
CA ASN A 307 3.31 29.12 23.69
C ASN A 307 4.10 29.98 22.69
N THR A 308 4.39 29.42 21.52
CA THR A 308 5.06 30.15 20.43
C THR A 308 4.20 31.33 19.96
N LYS A 309 2.89 31.13 19.77
CA LYS A 309 1.98 32.22 19.37
C LYS A 309 1.91 33.33 20.41
N ILE A 310 1.88 32.99 21.70
CA ILE A 310 1.89 33.99 22.80
C ILE A 310 3.21 34.73 22.84
N LYS A 311 4.33 34.01 22.85
CA LYS A 311 5.68 34.57 22.95
C LYS A 311 5.97 35.61 21.85
N TRP A 312 5.43 35.39 20.66
CA TRP A 312 5.60 36.27 19.51
C TRP A 312 4.39 37.17 19.24
N ALA A 313 3.50 37.36 20.22
CA ALA A 313 2.35 38.26 20.15
C ALA A 313 1.34 38.00 19.02
N PHE A 314 1.32 36.78 18.47
CA PHE A 314 0.28 36.33 17.52
C PHE A 314 -1.02 35.93 18.24
N SER A 315 -1.00 35.76 19.56
CA SER A 315 -2.16 35.47 20.39
C SER A 315 -1.94 35.98 21.82
N SER A 316 -3.02 36.31 22.53
CA SER A 316 -2.98 36.68 23.95
C SER A 316 -3.26 35.46 24.84
N GLY A 317 -2.59 35.35 25.98
CA GLY A 317 -2.85 34.30 26.98
C GLY A 317 -1.64 33.99 27.85
N GLU A 318 -1.79 32.99 28.72
CA GLU A 318 -0.71 32.46 29.55
C GLU A 318 0.04 31.34 28.85
N LEU A 319 1.35 31.24 29.13
CA LEU A 319 2.16 30.12 28.70
C LEU A 319 1.71 28.86 29.46
N ILE A 320 1.53 27.78 28.71
CA ILE A 320 1.15 26.47 29.23
C ILE A 320 2.44 25.69 29.52
N ASP A 321 2.49 24.96 30.64
CA ASP A 321 3.60 24.05 30.91
C ASP A 321 3.61 22.91 29.88
N VAL A 322 4.78 22.65 29.29
CA VAL A 322 4.94 21.65 28.23
C VAL A 322 5.58 20.43 28.84
N ALA A 323 4.83 19.32 28.88
CA ALA A 323 5.33 18.07 29.43
C ALA A 323 6.58 17.61 28.67
N ASP A 324 7.61 17.19 29.42
CA ASP A 324 8.84 16.65 28.86
C ASP A 324 8.66 15.16 28.48
N ALA A 325 8.90 14.86 27.21
CA ALA A 325 8.75 13.52 26.64
C ALA A 325 9.73 12.50 27.26
N GLU A 326 10.89 12.93 27.75
CA GLU A 326 11.84 12.02 28.41
C GLU A 326 11.45 11.70 29.86
N SER A 327 10.84 12.67 30.55
CA SER A 327 10.44 12.54 31.94
C SER A 327 9.32 11.51 32.14
N GLU A 328 8.35 11.39 31.23
CA GLU A 328 7.28 10.38 31.31
C GLU A 328 7.75 8.95 30.94
N ARG A 329 8.67 8.80 29.96
CA ARG A 329 9.22 7.48 29.60
C ARG A 329 9.95 6.82 30.76
N ARG A 330 10.55 7.60 31.66
CA ARG A 330 11.19 7.10 32.89
C ARG A 330 10.19 6.73 33.99
N GLY A 331 8.94 7.20 33.92
CA GLY A 331 7.87 6.92 34.88
C GLY A 331 7.01 5.69 34.57
N THR A 332 7.12 5.11 33.37
CA THR A 332 6.20 4.06 32.88
C THR A 332 6.71 2.64 33.22
N LEU A 333 6.89 2.35 34.51
CA LEU A 333 6.87 0.98 35.05
C LEU A 333 5.67 0.73 35.99
N SER A 334 4.85 1.74 36.27
CA SER A 334 3.59 1.58 36.98
C SER A 334 2.41 1.66 36.01
N ARG A 335 1.72 0.52 35.86
CA ARG A 335 0.38 0.39 35.26
C ARG A 335 -0.50 1.58 35.64
N VAL A 336 -0.99 2.31 34.65
CA VAL A 336 -2.14 3.19 34.79
C VAL A 336 -3.29 2.57 33.99
N GLU A 337 -4.30 2.07 34.70
CA GLU A 337 -5.61 1.77 34.12
C GLU A 337 -6.30 3.10 33.80
N TYR A 338 -6.57 3.37 32.53
CA TYR A 338 -7.31 4.57 32.13
C TYR A 338 -8.79 4.24 31.96
N ASN A 339 -9.63 4.83 32.81
CA ASN A 339 -11.07 4.90 32.62
C ASN A 339 -11.36 5.90 31.49
N PHE A 340 -11.78 5.39 30.33
CA PHE A 340 -12.33 6.22 29.26
C PHE A 340 -13.71 6.74 29.69
N VAL A 341 -13.82 8.03 29.99
CA VAL A 341 -15.11 8.70 30.15
C VAL A 341 -15.59 9.08 28.75
N PHE A 342 -16.44 8.26 28.16
CA PHE A 342 -17.26 8.68 27.03
C PHE A 342 -18.45 9.44 27.61
N GLU A 343 -18.51 10.74 27.37
CA GLU A 343 -19.73 11.53 27.54
C GLU A 343 -20.78 10.97 26.58
N THR A 344 -21.71 10.19 27.13
CA THR A 344 -22.95 9.86 26.42
C THR A 344 -23.91 11.02 26.66
N GLN A 345 -24.34 11.64 25.56
CA GLN A 345 -25.36 12.68 25.61
C GLN A 345 -26.62 12.14 26.31
N HIS A 346 -27.03 12.91 27.31
CA HIS A 346 -28.23 12.71 28.09
C HIS A 346 -29.44 12.84 27.17
N ASN A 347 -30.20 11.75 26.99
CA ASN A 347 -31.61 11.82 26.64
C ASN A 347 -32.36 11.14 27.79
N GLY A 348 -33.19 11.92 28.47
CA GLY A 348 -34.02 11.46 29.58
C GLY A 348 -35.08 10.46 29.09
N ASP A 349 -35.40 9.49 29.95
CA ASP A 349 -36.69 9.47 30.64
C ASP A 349 -36.69 8.38 31.71
N GLY A 350 -37.57 8.53 32.70
CA GLY A 350 -37.49 7.90 34.01
C GLY A 350 -37.67 6.39 34.06
N ASP A 351 -37.26 5.76 35.17
CA ASP A 351 -38.21 5.26 36.17
C ASP A 351 -37.46 4.61 37.38
N ASN A 352 -38.11 4.70 38.53
CA ASN A 352 -37.74 4.26 39.87
C ASN A 352 -37.38 2.77 40.00
N ARG A 353 -36.33 2.48 40.78
CA ARG A 353 -36.42 1.69 42.05
C ARG A 353 -35.03 1.41 42.69
N PRO A 354 -34.90 1.41 44.03
CA PRO A 354 -33.66 1.03 44.70
C PRO A 354 -33.63 -0.47 45.02
N LYS A 355 -32.49 -1.14 44.77
CA LYS A 355 -32.20 -2.45 45.38
C LYS A 355 -30.87 -2.42 46.12
N LYS A 356 -30.99 -2.51 47.45
CA LYS A 356 -29.96 -2.93 48.41
C LYS A 356 -29.47 -4.35 48.10
N ARG A 357 -28.16 -4.61 48.25
CA ARG A 357 -27.53 -5.76 48.96
C ARG A 357 -26.01 -5.74 48.69
N GLN A 358 -25.19 -5.50 49.71
CA GLN A 358 -24.64 -6.43 50.73
C GLN A 358 -23.32 -7.11 50.29
N LYS A 359 -22.30 -6.79 51.09
CA LYS A 359 -20.97 -7.37 51.21
C LYS A 359 -20.94 -8.89 51.10
N ARG A 360 -19.91 -9.42 50.43
CA ARG A 360 -18.87 -10.24 51.07
C ARG A 360 -17.57 -10.14 50.29
#